data_AF-A0A960PXW8-F1
#
_entry.id   AF-A0A960PXW8-F1
#
_cell.length_a   1.000
_cell.length_b   1.000
_cell.length_c   1.000
_cell.angle_alpha   90.00
_cell.angle_beta   90.00
_cell.angle_gamma   90.00
#
_symmetry.space_group_name_H-M   'P 1'
#
loop_
_entity.id
_entity.type
_entity.pdbx_description
1 polymer ?
#
loop_
_entity_poly.entity_id
_entity_poly.type
_entity_poly.pdbx_seq_one_letter_code
_entity_poly.pdbx_strand_id
1 'polypeptide(L)'
;MNKLARVTLLGPQRFEPNVADVFKQASFCGRTAVITAGWQEREEEINELAEHLNLDVTNLNLYRRAERVFNAEPDFHHAYSERQNMLLRLQRIYRMRLEKLLDVARRFLKRSEDPDLMDLERESAIADVRRLDEHHLSRIREIHASFNQVWKRDKLPGLQAETEAVARDLHDCDALCIAGGHVAILLNRMRMFNIAQAADGLPIVAWSAGAMAISERIVLFHDSPPQGAGNAELLESGLGLHRGLIALPHADQRLRLDDPIRVSLFARRFHTSLCVALDAGAVVHWDGTNWHTALAARALTQDGQTQPLELACP
;
A
#
# COMPACT_ATOMS: atom_id res chain seq x y z
N MET A 1 11.19 15.05 -24.29
CA MET A 1 11.73 13.99 -23.41
C MET A 1 10.76 13.85 -22.26
N ASN A 2 9.96 12.78 -22.23
CA ASN A 2 9.03 12.54 -21.11
C ASN A 2 9.85 12.51 -19.83
N LYS A 3 9.52 13.38 -18.86
CA LYS A 3 9.94 13.19 -17.48
C LYS A 3 9.38 11.83 -17.08
N LEU A 4 10.25 10.82 -16.97
CA LEU A 4 9.81 9.50 -16.53
C LEU A 4 9.11 9.65 -15.19
N ALA A 5 7.90 9.10 -15.08
CA ALA A 5 7.19 9.05 -13.82
C ALA A 5 8.08 8.37 -12.78
N ARG A 6 8.30 9.03 -11.64
CA ARG A 6 9.08 8.48 -10.52
C ARG A 6 8.39 7.25 -9.95
N VAL A 7 7.06 7.28 -9.89
CA VAL A 7 6.24 6.15 -9.45
C VAL A 7 5.11 5.93 -10.45
N THR A 8 4.87 4.67 -10.81
CA THR A 8 3.71 4.24 -11.57
C THR A 8 2.94 3.20 -10.76
N LEU A 9 1.66 3.47 -10.53
CA LEU A 9 0.74 2.54 -9.88
C LEU A 9 -0.11 1.84 -10.92
N LEU A 10 -0.20 0.52 -10.84
CA LEU A 10 -1.02 -0.28 -11.74
C LEU A 10 -2.12 -1.02 -11.01
N GLY A 11 -3.15 -1.32 -11.78
CA GLY A 11 -4.12 -2.36 -11.47
C GLY A 11 -3.50 -3.75 -11.35
N PRO A 12 -4.31 -4.77 -11.03
CA PRO A 12 -3.86 -6.15 -10.92
C PRO A 12 -3.40 -6.73 -12.27
N GLN A 13 -2.28 -7.46 -12.26
CA GLN A 13 -1.62 -7.95 -13.47
C GLN A 13 -2.02 -9.39 -13.88
N ARG A 14 -3.12 -9.94 -13.35
CA ARG A 14 -3.53 -11.33 -13.65
C ARG A 14 -4.46 -11.45 -14.86
N PHE A 15 -5.43 -10.53 -14.98
CA PHE A 15 -6.50 -10.63 -15.97
C PHE A 15 -6.23 -9.72 -17.19
N GLU A 16 -5.90 -8.45 -16.94
CA GLU A 16 -5.51 -7.48 -17.98
C GLU A 16 -4.13 -6.92 -17.63
N PRO A 17 -3.04 -7.69 -17.87
CA PRO A 17 -1.70 -7.22 -17.58
C PRO A 17 -1.31 -6.08 -18.52
N ASN A 18 -0.83 -4.98 -17.95
CA ASN A 18 -0.40 -3.78 -18.68
C ASN A 18 1.02 -3.31 -18.28
N VAL A 19 1.70 -4.06 -17.39
CA VAL A 19 3.05 -3.72 -16.93
C VAL A 19 4.06 -3.70 -18.08
N ALA A 20 4.02 -4.65 -19.02
CA ALA A 20 4.93 -4.66 -20.16
C ALA A 20 4.76 -3.43 -21.07
N ASP A 21 3.54 -2.94 -21.24
CA ASP A 21 3.27 -1.76 -22.06
C ASP A 21 3.79 -0.49 -21.38
N VAL A 22 3.66 -0.39 -20.05
CA VAL A 22 4.26 0.70 -19.27
C VAL A 22 5.79 0.70 -19.40
N PHE A 23 6.43 -0.46 -19.37
CA PHE A 23 7.87 -0.57 -19.55
C PHE A 23 8.31 -0.14 -20.96
N LYS A 24 7.58 -0.56 -22.00
CA LYS A 24 7.84 -0.11 -23.38
C LYS A 24 7.67 1.39 -23.54
N GLN A 25 6.62 1.97 -22.97
CA GLN A 25 6.36 3.42 -23.05
C GLN A 25 7.42 4.24 -22.30
N ALA A 26 7.89 3.75 -21.15
CA ALA A 26 8.96 4.37 -20.39
C ALA A 26 10.35 4.15 -21.02
N SER A 27 10.46 3.31 -22.05
CA SER A 27 11.73 2.92 -22.68
C SER A 27 12.74 2.30 -21.70
N PHE A 28 12.25 1.56 -20.70
CA PHE A 28 13.10 0.78 -19.80
C PHE A 28 13.68 -0.41 -20.56
N CYS A 29 15.01 -0.51 -20.60
CA CYS A 29 15.70 -1.53 -21.39
C CYS A 29 16.85 -2.24 -20.65
N GLY A 30 17.28 -1.75 -19.49
CA GLY A 30 18.27 -2.44 -18.66
C GLY A 30 17.65 -3.34 -17.60
N ARG A 31 18.50 -3.68 -16.62
CA ARG A 31 18.19 -4.63 -15.56
C ARG A 31 17.08 -4.09 -14.65
N THR A 32 16.11 -4.92 -14.32
CA THR A 32 14.97 -4.55 -13.48
C THR A 32 14.97 -5.37 -12.20
N ALA A 33 14.96 -4.70 -11.05
CA ALA A 33 14.77 -5.37 -9.77
C ALA A 33 13.29 -5.66 -9.54
N VAL A 34 12.97 -6.79 -8.92
CA VAL A 34 11.60 -7.12 -8.50
C VAL A 34 11.57 -7.46 -7.01
N ILE A 35 10.53 -7.00 -6.32
CA ILE A 35 10.16 -7.43 -4.98
C ILE A 35 8.83 -8.19 -5.03
N THR A 36 8.88 -9.49 -4.71
CA THR A 36 7.71 -10.37 -4.58
C THR A 36 7.55 -10.94 -3.16
N ALA A 37 8.19 -10.33 -2.15
CA ALA A 37 8.22 -10.83 -0.76
C ALA A 37 6.84 -11.10 -0.12
N GLY A 38 5.78 -10.51 -0.66
CA GLY A 38 4.39 -10.83 -0.27
C GLY A 38 3.94 -12.25 -0.66
N TRP A 39 4.68 -12.96 -1.51
CA TRP A 39 4.40 -14.32 -1.97
C TRP A 39 5.03 -15.40 -1.07
N GLN A 40 5.88 -14.99 -0.12
CA GLN A 40 6.49 -15.86 0.90
C GLN A 40 7.26 -17.03 0.27
N GLU A 41 6.86 -18.27 0.54
CA GLU A 41 7.50 -19.49 -0.01
C GLU A 41 7.55 -19.52 -1.54
N ARG A 42 6.68 -18.75 -2.21
CA ARG A 42 6.64 -18.63 -3.68
C ARG A 42 7.38 -17.40 -4.20
N GLU A 43 8.19 -16.73 -3.37
CA GLU A 43 8.89 -15.49 -3.73
C GLU A 43 9.69 -15.65 -5.04
N GLU A 44 10.32 -16.81 -5.26
CA GLU A 44 11.14 -17.11 -6.43
C GLU A 44 10.37 -17.36 -7.74
N GLU A 45 9.05 -17.53 -7.70
CA GLU A 45 8.22 -17.89 -8.86
C GLU A 45 8.01 -16.71 -9.83
N ILE A 46 9.09 -16.05 -10.28
CA ILE A 46 9.05 -14.85 -11.12
C ILE A 46 9.18 -15.12 -12.62
N ASN A 47 9.25 -16.38 -13.06
CA ASN A 47 9.47 -16.73 -14.47
C ASN A 47 8.38 -16.16 -15.38
N GLU A 48 7.10 -16.30 -15.01
CA GLU A 48 5.98 -15.73 -15.78
C GLU A 48 6.08 -14.21 -15.91
N LEU A 49 6.53 -13.52 -14.86
CA LEU A 49 6.72 -12.07 -14.86
C LEU A 49 7.91 -11.67 -15.74
N ALA A 50 9.02 -12.40 -15.67
CA ALA A 50 10.21 -12.15 -16.48
C ALA A 50 9.93 -12.36 -17.97
N GLU A 51 9.24 -13.45 -18.33
CA GLU A 51 8.80 -13.73 -19.69
C GLU A 51 7.86 -12.65 -20.20
N HIS A 52 6.90 -12.20 -19.37
CA HIS A 52 5.96 -11.14 -19.75
C HIS A 52 6.63 -9.78 -19.98
N LEU A 53 7.61 -9.41 -19.15
CA LEU A 53 8.35 -8.16 -19.28
C LEU A 53 9.37 -8.20 -20.44
N ASN A 54 9.87 -9.39 -20.80
CA ASN A 54 10.95 -9.58 -21.77
C ASN A 54 12.19 -8.71 -21.44
N LEU A 55 12.57 -8.69 -20.16
CA LEU A 55 13.69 -7.93 -19.60
C LEU A 55 14.55 -8.81 -18.70
N ASP A 56 15.78 -8.37 -18.45
CA ASP A 56 16.63 -8.95 -17.41
C ASP A 56 16.06 -8.59 -16.03
N VAL A 57 15.47 -9.58 -15.36
CA VAL A 57 14.77 -9.40 -14.08
C VAL A 57 15.54 -10.09 -12.97
N THR A 58 15.85 -9.34 -11.92
CA THR A 58 16.47 -9.88 -10.70
C THR A 58 15.53 -9.72 -9.51
N ASN A 59 15.15 -10.82 -8.88
CA ASN A 59 14.40 -10.76 -7.63
C ASN A 59 15.32 -10.41 -6.45
N LEU A 60 14.93 -9.43 -5.63
CA LEU A 60 15.68 -9.06 -4.44
C LEU A 60 15.57 -10.09 -3.30
N ASN A 61 14.61 -11.04 -3.39
CA ASN A 61 14.42 -12.16 -2.47
C ASN A 61 14.35 -11.72 -0.99
N LEU A 62 13.61 -10.64 -0.70
CA LEU A 62 13.59 -10.04 0.64
C LEU A 62 12.99 -10.95 1.70
N TYR A 63 12.04 -11.83 1.35
CA TYR A 63 11.49 -12.81 2.28
C TYR A 63 12.58 -13.80 2.71
N ARG A 64 13.27 -14.44 1.76
CA ARG A 64 14.37 -15.38 2.07
C ARG A 64 15.58 -14.73 2.74
N ARG A 65 15.89 -13.48 2.40
CA ARG A 65 16.93 -12.71 3.12
C ARG A 65 16.55 -12.48 4.57
N ALA A 66 15.29 -12.19 4.87
CA ALA A 66 14.86 -12.02 6.25
C ALA A 66 14.98 -13.34 7.04
N GLU A 67 14.69 -14.49 6.44
CA GLU A 67 14.92 -15.79 7.09
C GLU A 67 16.39 -16.02 7.43
N ARG A 68 17.31 -15.67 6.53
CA ARG A 68 18.76 -15.71 6.81
C ARG A 68 19.12 -14.82 7.99
N VAL A 69 18.61 -13.59 8.05
CA VAL A 69 18.82 -12.68 9.18
C VAL A 69 18.25 -13.28 10.47
N PHE A 70 17.04 -13.82 10.44
CA PHE A 70 16.39 -14.39 11.62
C PHE A 70 17.10 -15.63 12.15
N ASN A 71 17.72 -16.43 11.28
CA ASN A 71 18.54 -17.57 11.67
C ASN A 71 19.89 -17.13 12.24
N ALA A 72 20.50 -16.07 11.69
CA ALA A 72 21.77 -15.54 12.16
C ALA A 72 21.65 -14.75 13.47
N GLU A 73 20.50 -14.12 13.73
CA GLU A 73 20.27 -13.21 14.86
C GLU A 73 19.01 -13.63 15.67
N PRO A 74 19.06 -14.71 16.46
CA PRO A 74 17.86 -15.27 17.14
C PRO A 74 17.19 -14.31 18.12
N ASP A 75 17.96 -13.52 18.88
CA ASP A 75 17.41 -12.56 19.83
C ASP A 75 16.64 -11.44 19.10
N PHE A 76 17.16 -10.99 17.96
CA PHE A 76 16.47 -10.03 17.09
C PHE A 76 15.20 -10.64 16.52
N HIS A 77 15.23 -11.90 16.06
CA HIS A 77 14.03 -12.59 15.60
C HIS A 77 12.97 -12.65 16.71
N HIS A 78 13.33 -13.08 17.92
CA HIS A 78 12.39 -13.13 19.04
C HIS A 78 11.76 -11.76 19.31
N ALA A 79 12.56 -10.70 19.38
CA ALA A 79 12.06 -9.34 19.57
C ALA A 79 11.18 -8.86 18.40
N TYR A 80 11.53 -9.20 17.16
CA TYR A 80 10.77 -8.87 15.96
C TYR A 80 9.38 -9.52 15.99
N SER A 81 9.32 -10.79 16.39
CA SER A 81 8.08 -11.56 16.56
C SER A 81 7.21 -10.99 17.68
N GLU A 82 7.80 -10.61 18.81
CA GLU A 82 7.07 -9.96 19.90
C GLU A 82 6.47 -8.61 19.50
N ARG A 83 7.22 -7.80 18.74
CA ARG A 83 6.68 -6.57 18.16
C ARG A 83 5.50 -6.87 17.23
N GLN A 84 5.60 -7.89 16.36
CA GLN A 84 4.51 -8.26 15.45
C GLN A 84 3.27 -8.72 16.22
N ASN A 85 3.45 -9.49 17.30
CA ASN A 85 2.39 -9.90 18.20
C ASN A 85 1.70 -8.69 18.85
N MET A 86 2.47 -7.69 19.28
CA MET A 86 1.95 -6.45 19.84
C MET A 86 1.11 -5.66 18.82
N LEU A 87 1.61 -5.50 17.59
CA LEU A 87 0.88 -4.82 16.51
C LEU A 87 -0.44 -5.54 16.19
N LEU A 88 -0.45 -6.88 16.13
CA LEU A 88 -1.66 -7.66 15.92
C LEU A 88 -2.69 -7.52 17.06
N ARG A 89 -2.23 -7.37 18.30
CA ARG A 89 -3.12 -7.10 19.45
C ARG A 89 -3.68 -5.67 19.37
N LEU A 90 -2.85 -4.69 19.01
CA LEU A 90 -3.28 -3.31 18.81
C LEU A 90 -4.32 -3.19 17.69
N GLN A 91 -4.13 -3.89 16.56
CA GLN A 91 -5.10 -3.94 15.46
C GLN A 91 -6.47 -4.45 15.93
N ARG A 92 -6.48 -5.50 16.76
CA ARG A 92 -7.73 -6.05 17.33
C ARG A 92 -8.46 -5.02 18.20
N ILE A 93 -7.73 -4.28 19.03
CA ILE A 93 -8.30 -3.20 19.87
C ILE A 93 -8.87 -2.07 19.00
N TYR A 94 -8.14 -1.68 17.96
CA TYR A 94 -8.58 -0.69 16.98
C TYR A 94 -9.88 -1.12 16.27
N ARG A 95 -9.94 -2.36 15.76
CA ARG A 95 -11.13 -2.91 15.07
C ARG A 95 -12.38 -2.86 15.93
N MET A 96 -12.28 -3.23 17.21
CA MET A 96 -13.44 -3.20 18.13
C MET A 96 -14.06 -1.80 18.24
N ARG A 97 -13.23 -0.76 18.31
CA ARG A 97 -13.69 0.64 18.38
C ARG A 97 -14.19 1.12 17.02
N LEU A 98 -13.45 0.79 15.96
CA LEU A 98 -13.74 1.20 14.59
C LEU A 98 -15.12 0.72 14.14
N GLU A 99 -15.47 -0.53 14.46
CA GLU A 99 -16.76 -1.12 14.09
C GLU A 99 -17.94 -0.27 14.58
N LYS A 100 -17.90 0.16 15.85
CA LYS A 100 -18.98 0.94 16.46
C LYS A 100 -19.06 2.36 15.90
N LEU A 101 -17.91 3.00 15.65
CA LEU A 101 -17.89 4.35 15.06
C LEU A 101 -18.38 4.33 13.61
N LEU A 102 -17.98 3.35 12.81
CA LEU A 102 -18.45 3.20 11.43
C LEU A 102 -19.94 2.86 11.37
N ASP A 103 -20.46 2.07 12.30
CA ASP A 103 -21.90 1.81 12.40
C ASP A 103 -22.70 3.11 12.64
N VAL A 104 -22.25 3.95 13.59
CA VAL A 104 -22.87 5.26 13.86
C VAL A 104 -22.79 6.16 12.62
N ALA A 105 -21.62 6.30 12.00
CA ALA A 105 -21.45 7.14 10.82
C ALA A 105 -22.36 6.69 9.66
N ARG A 106 -22.46 5.39 9.39
CA ARG A 106 -23.38 4.84 8.38
C ARG A 106 -24.84 5.11 8.72
N ARG A 107 -25.24 5.00 9.98
CA ARG A 107 -26.61 5.29 10.41
C ARG A 107 -26.98 6.76 10.18
N PHE A 108 -26.09 7.71 10.49
CA PHE A 108 -26.32 9.13 10.21
C PHE A 108 -26.35 9.46 8.72
N LEU A 109 -25.51 8.82 7.90
CA LEU A 109 -25.55 8.99 6.45
C LEU A 109 -26.84 8.42 5.82
N LYS A 110 -27.48 7.43 6.43
CA LYS A 110 -28.75 6.85 5.96
C LYS A 110 -29.98 7.71 6.27
N ARG A 111 -29.91 8.59 7.26
CA ARG A 111 -31.07 9.40 7.68
C ARG A 111 -31.34 10.52 6.68
N SER A 112 -32.61 10.71 6.35
CA SER A 112 -33.09 11.76 5.42
C SER A 112 -33.78 12.92 6.15
N GLU A 113 -33.46 13.10 7.44
CA GLU A 113 -33.93 14.21 8.27
C GLU A 113 -33.33 15.55 7.81
N ASP A 114 -33.73 16.65 8.48
CA ASP A 114 -33.32 18.02 8.18
C ASP A 114 -31.82 18.13 7.83
N PRO A 115 -31.46 18.46 6.58
CA PRO A 115 -30.06 18.52 6.13
C PRO A 115 -29.20 19.47 6.97
N ASP A 116 -29.74 20.63 7.38
CA ASP A 116 -28.99 21.65 8.10
C ASP A 116 -28.53 21.16 9.48
N LEU A 117 -29.36 20.33 10.13
CA LEU A 117 -29.01 19.68 11.38
C LEU A 117 -28.12 18.46 11.16
N MET A 118 -28.44 17.64 10.16
CA MET A 118 -27.81 16.34 9.95
C MET A 118 -26.40 16.42 9.38
N ASP A 119 -26.06 17.44 8.60
CA ASP A 119 -24.75 17.53 7.95
C ASP A 119 -23.61 17.72 8.96
N LEU A 120 -23.84 18.51 10.00
CA LEU A 120 -22.89 18.67 11.10
C LEU A 120 -22.68 17.35 11.86
N GLU A 121 -23.76 16.63 12.16
CA GLU A 121 -23.68 15.35 12.88
C GLU A 121 -23.04 14.23 12.04
N ARG A 122 -23.32 14.21 10.72
CA ARG A 122 -22.66 13.29 9.77
C ARG A 122 -21.16 13.54 9.73
N GLU A 123 -20.73 14.80 9.60
CA GLU A 123 -19.31 15.13 9.56
C GLU A 123 -18.62 14.88 10.91
N SER A 124 -19.29 15.19 12.02
CA SER A 124 -18.81 14.90 13.38
C SER A 124 -18.55 13.39 13.59
N ALA A 125 -19.50 12.53 13.18
CA ALA A 125 -19.33 11.09 13.28
C ALA A 125 -18.17 10.56 12.41
N ILE A 126 -17.95 11.14 11.23
CA ILE A 126 -16.80 10.78 10.37
C ILE A 126 -15.49 11.29 10.99
N ALA A 127 -15.48 12.49 11.57
CA ALA A 127 -14.33 13.05 12.26
C ALA A 127 -13.91 12.18 13.46
N ASP A 128 -14.85 11.58 14.19
CA ASP A 128 -14.54 10.62 15.25
C ASP A 128 -13.81 9.37 14.74
N VAL A 129 -14.19 8.85 13.56
CA VAL A 129 -13.47 7.76 12.89
C VAL A 129 -12.05 8.21 12.53
N ARG A 130 -11.88 9.41 11.97
CA ARG A 130 -10.55 9.96 11.63
C ARG A 130 -9.66 10.12 12.87
N ARG A 131 -10.23 10.59 13.99
CA ARG A 131 -9.50 10.72 15.26
C ARG A 131 -9.04 9.36 15.80
N LEU A 132 -9.86 8.32 15.65
CA LEU A 132 -9.48 6.95 16.01
C LEU A 132 -8.32 6.46 15.13
N ASP A 133 -8.38 6.70 13.83
CA ASP A 133 -7.33 6.33 12.87
C ASP A 133 -5.98 6.99 13.19
N GLU A 134 -6.00 8.30 13.46
CA GLU A 134 -4.81 9.06 13.85
C GLU A 134 -4.20 8.55 15.15
N HIS A 135 -5.02 8.31 16.16
CA HIS A 135 -4.59 7.71 17.42
C HIS A 135 -3.97 6.32 17.17
N HIS A 136 -4.60 5.49 16.34
CA HIS A 136 -4.08 4.16 16.02
C HIS A 136 -2.70 4.22 15.34
N LEU A 137 -2.52 5.09 14.34
CA LEU A 137 -1.23 5.30 13.69
C LEU A 137 -0.17 5.85 14.65
N SER A 138 -0.54 6.73 15.59
CA SER A 138 0.40 7.21 16.63
C SER A 138 0.94 6.05 17.45
N ARG A 139 0.04 5.18 17.94
CA ARG A 139 0.41 4.02 18.75
C ARG A 139 1.30 3.04 17.99
N ILE A 140 1.05 2.83 16.70
CA ILE A 140 1.92 2.00 15.84
C ILE A 140 3.31 2.63 15.71
N ARG A 141 3.39 3.94 15.44
CA ARG A 141 4.67 4.67 15.35
C ARG A 141 5.48 4.58 16.64
N GLU A 142 4.84 4.69 17.80
CA GLU A 142 5.48 4.53 19.11
C GLU A 142 6.10 3.14 19.29
N ILE A 143 5.38 2.07 18.88
CA ILE A 143 5.88 0.69 18.93
C ILE A 143 7.10 0.51 18.03
N HIS A 144 7.05 1.01 16.79
CA HIS A 144 8.19 0.95 15.87
C HIS A 144 9.38 1.77 16.37
N ALA A 145 9.15 2.98 16.90
CA ALA A 145 10.20 3.83 17.45
C ALA A 145 10.91 3.16 18.64
N SER A 146 10.13 2.59 19.56
CA SER A 146 10.67 1.85 20.72
C SER A 146 11.51 0.66 20.29
N PHE A 147 11.03 -0.11 19.29
CA PHE A 147 11.77 -1.22 18.74
C PHE A 147 13.08 -0.79 18.07
N ASN A 148 13.04 0.21 17.20
CA ASN A 148 14.19 0.69 16.44
C ASN A 148 15.24 1.40 17.33
N GLN A 149 14.83 1.93 18.49
CA GLN A 149 15.76 2.52 19.46
C GLN A 149 16.70 1.46 20.06
N VAL A 150 16.16 0.26 20.30
CA VAL A 150 16.89 -0.87 20.88
C VAL A 150 17.61 -1.66 19.79
N TRP A 151 16.89 -2.05 18.75
CA TRP A 151 17.37 -2.92 17.67
C TRP A 151 17.82 -2.09 16.48
N LYS A 152 19.05 -1.58 16.56
CA LYS A 152 19.64 -0.77 15.49
C LYS A 152 20.32 -1.66 14.45
N ARG A 153 20.12 -1.33 13.18
CA ARG A 153 20.64 -2.10 12.03
C ARG A 153 22.16 -2.25 12.03
N ASP A 154 22.88 -1.19 12.38
CA ASP A 154 24.35 -1.13 12.48
C ASP A 154 24.93 -2.01 13.61
N LYS A 155 24.07 -2.50 14.51
CA LYS A 155 24.43 -3.42 15.59
C LYS A 155 24.06 -4.87 15.30
N LEU A 156 23.52 -5.16 14.12
CA LEU A 156 23.07 -6.49 13.70
C LEU A 156 23.83 -6.88 12.41
N PRO A 157 25.03 -7.50 12.53
CA PRO A 157 25.88 -7.80 11.39
C PRO A 157 25.17 -8.55 10.26
N GLY A 158 24.32 -9.54 10.60
CA GLY A 158 23.57 -10.29 9.59
C GLY A 158 22.58 -9.42 8.83
N LEU A 159 21.85 -8.55 9.53
CA LEU A 159 20.91 -7.61 8.91
C LEU A 159 21.63 -6.54 8.08
N GLN A 160 22.76 -6.03 8.57
CA GLN A 160 23.54 -5.04 7.85
C GLN A 160 24.08 -5.62 6.54
N ALA A 161 24.70 -6.80 6.58
CA ALA A 161 25.26 -7.44 5.39
C ALA A 161 24.20 -7.70 4.31
N GLU A 162 23.02 -8.19 4.70
CA GLU A 162 21.90 -8.41 3.77
C GLU A 162 21.32 -7.09 3.25
N THR A 163 21.24 -6.05 4.08
CA THR A 163 20.79 -4.72 3.63
C THR A 163 21.74 -4.12 2.60
N GLU A 164 23.06 -4.23 2.82
CA GLU A 164 24.07 -3.77 1.87
C GLU A 164 24.04 -4.59 0.57
N ALA A 165 23.80 -5.90 0.65
CA ALA A 165 23.64 -6.75 -0.52
C ALA A 165 22.42 -6.33 -1.36
N VAL A 166 21.28 -6.07 -0.72
CA VAL A 166 20.08 -5.56 -1.40
C VAL A 166 20.35 -4.21 -2.08
N ALA A 167 21.07 -3.30 -1.41
CA ALA A 167 21.43 -2.02 -2.01
C ALA A 167 22.35 -2.18 -3.23
N ARG A 168 23.31 -3.11 -3.19
CA ARG A 168 24.17 -3.43 -4.35
C ARG A 168 23.37 -4.02 -5.50
N ASP A 169 22.48 -4.97 -5.23
CA ASP A 169 21.66 -5.59 -6.27
C ASP A 169 20.74 -4.57 -6.97
N LEU A 170 20.30 -3.55 -6.23
CA LEU A 170 19.44 -2.49 -6.74
C LEU A 170 20.20 -1.37 -7.48
N HIS A 171 21.47 -1.13 -7.14
CA HIS A 171 22.29 -0.06 -7.71
C HIS A 171 22.43 -0.14 -9.24
N ASP A 172 22.55 -1.36 -9.77
CA ASP A 172 22.74 -1.60 -11.21
C ASP A 172 21.42 -1.80 -11.97
N CYS A 173 20.28 -1.43 -11.36
CA CYS A 173 18.96 -1.55 -11.97
C CYS A 173 18.45 -0.21 -12.52
N ASP A 174 17.71 -0.27 -13.62
CA ASP A 174 17.05 0.89 -14.25
C ASP A 174 15.66 1.16 -13.67
N ALA A 175 15.04 0.15 -13.07
CA ALA A 175 13.72 0.23 -12.47
C ALA A 175 13.53 -0.80 -11.34
N LEU A 176 12.57 -0.51 -10.46
CA LEU A 176 12.11 -1.43 -9.41
C LEU A 176 10.62 -1.74 -9.58
N CYS A 177 10.31 -3.02 -9.74
CA CYS A 177 8.95 -3.54 -9.67
C CYS A 177 8.60 -4.02 -8.26
N ILE A 178 7.41 -3.67 -7.77
CA ILE A 178 6.90 -4.14 -6.48
C ILE A 178 5.55 -4.82 -6.69
N ALA A 179 5.55 -6.14 -6.59
CA ALA A 179 4.38 -6.96 -6.89
C ALA A 179 3.37 -7.00 -5.73
N GLY A 180 2.22 -7.60 -6.03
CA GLY A 180 1.19 -7.92 -5.04
C GLY A 180 1.60 -9.02 -4.04
N GLY A 181 0.63 -9.48 -3.24
CA GLY A 181 0.82 -10.52 -2.22
C GLY A 181 0.30 -10.09 -0.85
N HIS A 182 0.85 -10.65 0.22
CA HIS A 182 0.49 -10.26 1.58
C HIS A 182 1.12 -8.91 1.96
N VAL A 183 0.33 -7.83 1.96
CA VAL A 183 0.82 -6.44 2.14
C VAL A 183 1.62 -6.22 3.42
N ALA A 184 1.20 -6.80 4.56
CA ALA A 184 1.93 -6.62 5.82
C ALA A 184 3.33 -7.25 5.79
N ILE A 185 3.47 -8.46 5.21
CA ILE A 185 4.77 -9.13 5.05
C ILE A 185 5.64 -8.34 4.09
N LEU A 186 5.08 -7.96 2.93
CA LEU A 186 5.77 -7.15 1.93
C LEU A 186 6.35 -5.87 2.54
N LEU A 187 5.53 -5.06 3.22
CA LEU A 187 5.97 -3.84 3.89
C LEU A 187 7.04 -4.12 4.95
N ASN A 188 6.83 -5.14 5.78
CA ASN A 188 7.74 -5.53 6.85
C ASN A 188 9.14 -5.87 6.33
N ARG A 189 9.22 -6.59 5.20
CA ARG A 189 10.48 -6.94 4.54
C ARG A 189 11.12 -5.72 3.88
N MET A 190 10.34 -4.90 3.18
CA MET A 190 10.87 -3.67 2.57
C MET A 190 11.42 -2.68 3.61
N ARG A 191 10.79 -2.56 4.78
CA ARG A 191 11.31 -1.73 5.89
C ARG A 191 12.58 -2.31 6.51
N MET A 192 12.61 -3.62 6.72
CA MET A 192 13.78 -4.32 7.28
C MET A 192 15.05 -4.00 6.46
N PHE A 193 14.96 -4.12 5.13
CA PHE A 193 16.06 -3.88 4.18
C PHE A 193 16.12 -2.45 3.62
N ASN A 194 15.40 -1.51 4.23
CA ASN A 194 15.51 -0.09 3.91
C ASN A 194 15.25 0.29 2.44
N ILE A 195 14.31 -0.38 1.79
CA ILE A 195 14.06 -0.24 0.34
C ILE A 195 13.75 1.21 -0.05
N ALA A 196 13.05 1.96 0.80
CA ALA A 196 12.76 3.37 0.52
C ALA A 196 14.03 4.22 0.30
N GLN A 197 15.11 3.93 1.06
CA GLN A 197 16.39 4.60 0.87
C GLN A 197 17.16 4.01 -0.31
N ALA A 198 17.16 2.67 -0.46
CA ALA A 198 17.92 2.01 -1.52
C ALA A 198 17.36 2.32 -2.93
N ALA A 199 16.06 2.54 -3.06
CA ALA A 199 15.37 2.86 -4.31
C ALA A 199 15.23 4.37 -4.56
N ASP A 200 15.92 5.23 -3.81
CA ASP A 200 15.81 6.67 -4.03
C ASP A 200 16.34 7.05 -5.43
N GLY A 201 15.59 7.89 -6.14
CA GLY A 201 15.87 8.25 -7.54
C GLY A 201 15.53 7.18 -8.58
N LEU A 202 15.29 5.93 -8.18
CA LEU A 202 14.94 4.84 -9.09
C LEU A 202 13.45 4.89 -9.47
N PRO A 203 13.09 4.74 -10.76
CA PRO A 203 11.70 4.57 -11.17
C PRO A 203 11.06 3.32 -10.55
N ILE A 204 9.87 3.48 -9.98
CA ILE A 204 9.15 2.39 -9.30
C ILE A 204 7.85 2.09 -10.03
N VAL A 205 7.61 0.82 -10.32
CA VAL A 205 6.33 0.32 -10.85
C VAL A 205 5.72 -0.64 -9.84
N ALA A 206 4.55 -0.33 -9.31
CA ALA A 206 3.94 -1.10 -8.23
C ALA A 206 2.47 -1.44 -8.52
N TRP A 207 2.03 -2.63 -8.14
CA TRP A 207 0.65 -3.07 -8.32
C TRP A 207 0.12 -3.84 -7.13
N SER A 208 -1.20 -3.92 -7.01
CA SER A 208 -1.88 -4.64 -5.94
C SER A 208 -1.34 -4.23 -4.55
N ALA A 209 -0.89 -5.19 -3.72
CA ALA A 209 -0.31 -4.90 -2.42
C ALA A 209 0.97 -4.04 -2.48
N GLY A 210 1.74 -4.10 -3.57
CA GLY A 210 2.89 -3.23 -3.78
C GLY A 210 2.49 -1.76 -3.88
N ALA A 211 1.45 -1.45 -4.66
CA ALA A 211 0.90 -0.10 -4.77
C ALA A 211 0.42 0.44 -3.41
N MET A 212 -0.24 -0.42 -2.61
CA MET A 212 -0.63 -0.08 -1.25
C MET A 212 0.59 0.18 -0.35
N ALA A 213 1.59 -0.69 -0.40
CA ALA A 213 2.73 -0.65 0.51
C ALA A 213 3.63 0.59 0.30
N ILE A 214 3.68 1.15 -0.91
CA ILE A 214 4.45 2.38 -1.20
C ILE A 214 3.67 3.69 -0.93
N SER A 215 2.38 3.59 -0.63
CA SER A 215 1.54 4.74 -0.26
C SER A 215 1.89 5.31 1.12
N GLU A 216 1.36 6.48 1.48
CA GLU A 216 1.51 7.02 2.85
C GLU A 216 0.75 6.19 3.89
N ARG A 217 -0.39 5.61 3.49
CA ARG A 217 -1.29 4.85 4.34
C ARG A 217 -1.71 3.55 3.66
N ILE A 218 -1.75 2.48 4.43
CA ILE A 218 -2.23 1.17 3.96
C ILE A 218 -3.61 0.93 4.57
N VAL A 219 -4.62 0.88 3.71
CA VAL A 219 -6.00 0.57 4.10
C VAL A 219 -6.32 -0.85 3.65
N LEU A 220 -6.68 -1.73 4.57
CA LEU A 220 -7.26 -3.03 4.25
C LEU A 220 -8.75 -2.85 4.03
N PHE A 221 -9.27 -3.35 2.92
CA PHE A 221 -10.66 -3.18 2.58
C PHE A 221 -11.22 -4.44 1.95
N HIS A 222 -12.39 -4.82 2.43
CA HIS A 222 -13.29 -5.78 1.80
C HIS A 222 -14.67 -5.58 2.42
N ASP A 223 -15.67 -5.17 1.65
CA ASP A 223 -17.01 -4.90 2.16
C ASP A 223 -17.83 -6.18 2.39
N SER A 224 -17.49 -7.26 1.72
CA SER A 224 -18.19 -8.55 1.78
C SER A 224 -17.22 -9.75 1.85
N PRO A 225 -16.30 -9.79 2.83
CA PRO A 225 -15.48 -10.97 3.06
C PRO A 225 -16.35 -12.18 3.43
N PRO A 226 -15.84 -13.42 3.27
CA PRO A 226 -16.59 -14.65 3.57
C PRO A 226 -17.16 -14.72 5.00
N GLN A 227 -16.58 -13.97 5.95
CA GLN A 227 -16.96 -13.96 7.36
C GLN A 227 -18.03 -12.89 7.71
N GLY A 228 -18.56 -12.14 6.74
CA GLY A 228 -19.64 -11.16 6.94
C GLY A 228 -19.31 -9.75 6.43
N ALA A 229 -20.10 -8.74 6.78
CA ALA A 229 -19.87 -7.37 6.33
C ALA A 229 -18.56 -6.82 6.91
N GLY A 230 -17.61 -6.47 6.04
CA GLY A 230 -16.32 -5.94 6.45
C GLY A 230 -16.30 -4.41 6.55
N ASN A 231 -15.33 -3.92 7.33
CA ASN A 231 -15.00 -2.51 7.45
C ASN A 231 -13.64 -2.27 6.82
N ALA A 232 -13.47 -1.15 6.13
CA ALA A 232 -12.15 -0.69 5.75
C ALA A 232 -11.35 -0.35 7.01
N GLU A 233 -10.13 -0.85 7.13
CA GLU A 233 -9.28 -0.72 8.30
C GLU A 233 -7.98 -0.05 7.92
N LEU A 234 -7.54 0.91 8.73
CA LEU A 234 -6.18 1.41 8.62
C LEU A 234 -5.24 0.37 9.24
N LEU A 235 -4.30 -0.15 8.46
CA LEU A 235 -3.35 -1.16 8.93
C LEU A 235 -2.11 -0.50 9.52
N GLU A 236 -1.49 0.42 8.76
CA GLU A 236 -0.15 0.94 9.02
C GLU A 236 0.11 2.13 8.07
N SER A 237 1.09 2.99 8.37
CA SER A 237 1.73 3.83 7.34
C SER A 237 2.46 2.96 6.30
N GLY A 238 2.48 3.32 5.03
CA GLY A 238 3.32 2.61 4.05
C GLY A 238 4.77 3.09 4.06
N LEU A 239 5.45 3.00 2.92
CA LEU A 239 6.78 3.61 2.71
C LEU A 239 6.71 5.11 2.38
N GLY A 240 5.56 5.62 1.93
CA GLY A 240 5.38 7.04 1.62
C GLY A 240 6.23 7.54 0.44
N LEU A 241 6.38 6.72 -0.61
CA LEU A 241 7.17 7.08 -1.81
C LEU A 241 6.43 8.02 -2.76
N HIS A 242 5.13 8.19 -2.54
CA HIS A 242 4.26 9.18 -3.16
C HIS A 242 3.28 9.72 -2.11
N ARG A 243 2.55 10.79 -2.42
CA ARG A 243 1.64 11.45 -1.46
C ARG A 243 0.24 11.68 -2.01
N GLY A 244 -0.73 11.87 -1.13
CA GLY A 244 -2.05 12.36 -1.50
C GLY A 244 -2.92 11.36 -2.27
N LEU A 245 -2.57 10.07 -2.27
CA LEU A 245 -3.35 9.01 -2.91
C LEU A 245 -3.37 7.75 -2.02
N ILE A 246 -4.55 7.12 -1.93
CA ILE A 246 -4.76 5.79 -1.37
C ILE A 246 -5.10 4.83 -2.51
N ALA A 247 -4.21 3.87 -2.72
CA ALA A 247 -4.37 2.84 -3.75
C ALA A 247 -5.40 1.78 -3.30
N LEU A 248 -6.44 1.58 -4.09
CA LEU A 248 -7.50 0.59 -3.87
C LEU A 248 -7.49 -0.46 -4.99
N PRO A 249 -6.54 -1.42 -4.98
CA PRO A 249 -6.47 -2.45 -6.00
C PRO A 249 -7.63 -3.45 -5.90
N HIS A 250 -8.11 -3.93 -7.05
CA HIS A 250 -9.28 -4.83 -7.14
C HIS A 250 -10.53 -4.26 -6.46
N ALA A 251 -10.79 -2.96 -6.63
CA ALA A 251 -11.90 -2.28 -6.00
C ALA A 251 -13.24 -2.93 -6.39
N ASP A 252 -13.44 -3.29 -7.65
CA ASP A 252 -14.70 -3.91 -8.13
C ASP A 252 -15.05 -5.22 -7.42
N GLN A 253 -14.04 -5.96 -6.96
CA GLN A 253 -14.22 -7.26 -6.30
C GLN A 253 -14.31 -7.13 -4.78
N ARG A 254 -13.84 -6.01 -4.22
CA ARG A 254 -13.64 -5.86 -2.77
C ARG A 254 -14.53 -4.80 -2.15
N LEU A 255 -14.94 -3.80 -2.91
CA LEU A 255 -15.76 -2.68 -2.46
C LEU A 255 -17.13 -2.72 -3.12
N ARG A 256 -18.15 -2.28 -2.39
CA ARG A 256 -19.49 -2.03 -2.92
C ARG A 256 -19.55 -0.64 -3.52
N LEU A 257 -18.98 -0.50 -4.72
CA LEU A 257 -18.88 0.79 -5.42
C LEU A 257 -20.24 1.35 -5.87
N ASP A 258 -21.29 0.53 -5.84
CA ASP A 258 -22.69 0.87 -6.08
C ASP A 258 -23.42 1.39 -4.83
N ASP A 259 -22.82 1.29 -3.63
CA ASP A 259 -23.38 1.77 -2.37
C ASP A 259 -22.86 3.20 -2.08
N PRO A 260 -23.67 4.25 -2.36
CA PRO A 260 -23.19 5.63 -2.25
C PRO A 260 -22.82 6.02 -0.81
N ILE A 261 -23.42 5.37 0.19
CA ILE A 261 -23.12 5.62 1.58
C ILE A 261 -21.74 5.08 1.93
N ARG A 262 -21.40 3.88 1.45
CA ARG A 262 -20.05 3.31 1.66
C ARG A 262 -18.99 4.11 0.93
N VAL A 263 -19.24 4.48 -0.32
CA VAL A 263 -18.30 5.29 -1.11
C VAL A 263 -18.07 6.66 -0.48
N SER A 264 -19.15 7.38 -0.13
CA SER A 264 -19.09 8.70 0.51
C SER A 264 -18.35 8.62 1.85
N LEU A 265 -18.68 7.65 2.69
CA LEU A 265 -18.02 7.45 3.98
C LEU A 265 -16.52 7.20 3.81
N PHE A 266 -16.13 6.35 2.86
CA PHE A 266 -14.72 6.05 2.59
C PHE A 266 -13.97 7.30 2.13
N ALA A 267 -14.49 7.99 1.11
CA ALA A 267 -13.87 9.19 0.54
C ALA A 267 -13.77 10.33 1.56
N ARG A 268 -14.83 10.57 2.35
CA ARG A 268 -14.82 11.58 3.42
C ARG A 268 -13.86 11.17 4.53
N ARG A 269 -13.86 9.92 5.00
CA ARG A 269 -12.93 9.46 6.04
C ARG A 269 -11.48 9.77 5.66
N PHE A 270 -11.09 9.52 4.40
CA PHE A 270 -9.73 9.75 3.92
C PHE A 270 -9.56 11.04 3.08
N HIS A 271 -10.35 12.09 3.34
CA HIS A 271 -10.40 13.33 2.54
C HIS A 271 -9.06 14.03 2.25
N THR A 272 -8.00 13.75 3.01
CA THR A 272 -6.64 14.28 2.75
C THR A 272 -5.93 13.57 1.59
N SER A 273 -6.54 12.57 0.96
CA SER A 273 -5.96 11.80 -0.13
C SER A 273 -7.05 11.37 -1.12
N LEU A 274 -6.67 11.30 -2.39
CA LEU A 274 -7.52 10.72 -3.44
C LEU A 274 -7.66 9.22 -3.21
N CYS A 275 -8.89 8.75 -3.03
CA CYS A 275 -9.18 7.32 -2.89
C CYS A 275 -9.37 6.74 -4.29
N VAL A 276 -8.38 6.01 -4.80
CA VAL A 276 -8.33 5.61 -6.22
C VAL A 276 -8.49 4.12 -6.37
N ALA A 277 -9.58 3.72 -7.02
CA ALA A 277 -9.83 2.37 -7.51
C ALA A 277 -8.87 2.05 -8.66
N LEU A 278 -8.03 1.03 -8.43
CA LEU A 278 -7.07 0.51 -9.39
C LEU A 278 -7.50 -0.91 -9.78
N ASP A 279 -8.47 -1.01 -10.67
CA ASP A 279 -8.94 -2.29 -11.23
C ASP A 279 -8.06 -2.75 -12.41
N ALA A 280 -8.38 -3.88 -13.03
CA ALA A 280 -7.58 -4.41 -14.13
C ALA A 280 -7.44 -3.37 -15.26
N GLY A 281 -6.25 -3.27 -15.85
CA GLY A 281 -5.94 -2.25 -16.85
C GLY A 281 -5.68 -0.84 -16.32
N ALA A 282 -5.90 -0.56 -15.02
CA ALA A 282 -5.66 0.77 -14.45
C ALA A 282 -4.17 1.14 -14.44
N VAL A 283 -3.88 2.42 -14.70
CA VAL A 283 -2.54 3.03 -14.62
C VAL A 283 -2.68 4.44 -14.05
N VAL A 284 -1.80 4.82 -13.11
CA VAL A 284 -1.67 6.20 -12.62
C VAL A 284 -0.19 6.53 -12.44
N HIS A 285 0.25 7.69 -12.92
CA HIS A 285 1.65 8.13 -12.85
C HIS A 285 1.85 9.27 -11.84
N TRP A 286 3.01 9.28 -11.20
CA TRP A 286 3.46 10.32 -10.29
C TRP A 286 4.85 10.82 -10.69
N ASP A 287 4.98 12.13 -10.94
CA ASP A 287 6.24 12.74 -11.40
C ASP A 287 7.21 13.12 -10.25
N GLY A 288 6.80 12.91 -9.00
CA GLY A 288 7.50 13.35 -7.80
C GLY A 288 6.76 14.45 -7.03
N THR A 289 5.85 15.17 -7.69
CA THR A 289 5.09 16.29 -7.12
C THR A 289 3.59 16.18 -7.35
N ASN A 290 3.17 15.71 -8.52
CA ASN A 290 1.79 15.66 -8.94
C ASN A 290 1.44 14.30 -9.56
N TRP A 291 0.16 13.94 -9.44
CA TRP A 291 -0.43 12.81 -10.14
C TRP A 291 -0.80 13.26 -11.55
N HIS A 292 -0.37 12.50 -12.53
CA HIS A 292 -0.66 12.71 -13.95
C HIS A 292 -1.16 11.43 -14.57
N THR A 293 -1.84 11.56 -15.71
CA THR A 293 -2.17 10.44 -16.61
C THR A 293 -2.80 9.25 -15.89
N ALA A 294 -4.13 9.21 -15.88
CA ALA A 294 -4.88 8.06 -15.41
C ALA A 294 -5.52 7.34 -16.60
N LEU A 295 -5.26 6.04 -16.72
CA LEU A 295 -5.99 5.15 -17.62
C LEU A 295 -6.78 4.18 -16.77
N ALA A 296 -8.08 4.01 -17.05
CA ALA A 296 -8.96 3.05 -16.38
C ALA A 296 -8.99 3.11 -14.83
N ALA A 297 -8.44 4.17 -14.22
CA ALA A 297 -8.51 4.42 -12.78
C ALA A 297 -9.74 5.27 -12.46
N ARG A 298 -10.37 5.01 -11.30
CA ARG A 298 -11.55 5.76 -10.85
C ARG A 298 -11.32 6.36 -9.47
N ALA A 299 -11.79 7.58 -9.27
CA ALA A 299 -11.82 8.23 -7.97
C ALA A 299 -13.14 7.90 -7.25
N LEU A 300 -13.04 7.54 -5.96
CA LEU A 300 -14.19 7.55 -5.05
C LEU A 300 -14.43 8.99 -4.59
N THR A 301 -15.67 9.45 -4.69
CA THR A 301 -16.04 10.84 -4.43
C THR A 301 -16.80 10.98 -3.11
N GLN A 302 -16.79 12.19 -2.54
CA GLN A 302 -17.42 12.46 -1.24
C GLN A 302 -18.96 12.44 -1.29
N ASP A 303 -19.55 12.62 -2.47
CA ASP A 303 -20.98 12.49 -2.75
C ASP A 303 -21.42 11.03 -3.01
N GLY A 304 -20.50 10.07 -2.91
CA GLY A 304 -20.82 8.65 -2.97
C GLY A 304 -20.83 8.05 -4.37
N GLN A 305 -20.10 8.65 -5.31
CA GLN A 305 -19.98 8.15 -6.67
C GLN A 305 -18.58 7.61 -6.94
N THR A 306 -18.45 6.86 -8.03
CA THR A 306 -17.16 6.60 -8.65
C THR A 306 -17.12 7.28 -9.99
N GLN A 307 -16.05 8.02 -10.27
CA GLN A 307 -15.87 8.74 -11.52
C GLN A 307 -14.51 8.41 -12.12
N PRO A 308 -14.34 8.48 -13.45
CA PRO A 308 -13.03 8.44 -14.06
C PRO A 308 -12.07 9.42 -13.36
N LEU A 309 -10.88 8.96 -13.02
CA LEU A 309 -9.88 9.80 -12.40
C LEU A 309 -9.34 10.77 -13.46
N GLU A 310 -9.80 12.01 -13.45
CA GLU A 310 -9.28 13.06 -14.33
C GLU A 310 -8.06 13.71 -13.67
N LEU A 311 -6.88 13.52 -14.28
CA LEU A 311 -5.64 14.16 -13.86
C LEU A 311 -5.14 15.04 -15.00
N ALA A 312 -4.44 16.13 -14.65
CA ALA A 312 -3.81 16.97 -15.65
C ALA A 312 -2.85 16.14 -16.51
N CYS A 313 -2.94 16.29 -17.83
CA CYS A 313 -1.90 15.80 -18.73
C CYS A 313 -0.58 16.53 -18.40
N PRO A 314 0.54 15.81 -18.33
CA PRO A 314 1.84 16.38 -17.96
C PRO A 314 2.36 17.40 -18.96
#